data_AF-A0A4P5Z4A4-F1
#
_entry.id   AF-A0A4P5Z4A4-F1
#
_cell.length_a   1.000
_cell.length_b   1.000
_cell.length_c   1.000
_cell.angle_alpha   90.00
_cell.angle_beta   90.00
_cell.angle_gamma   90.00
#
_symmetry.space_group_name_H-M   'P 1'
#
loop_
_entity.id
_entity.type
_entity.pdbx_description
1 polymer ?
#
loop_
_entity_poly.entity_id
_entity_poly.type
_entity_poly.pdbx_seq_one_letter_code
_entity_poly.pdbx_strand_id
1 'polypeptide(L)'
;MFARRLRGLNRRLRGSGAPPSLSHTMGNIHDDPAALKALQDDIYREKILRSRKLTVEQRLADVFELSNHQFGMMLGGAMHRLGTRDEAAGWREVARWMERLDRVREQGLYVTEKPADR
;
A
#
# COMPACT_ATOMS: atom_id res chain seq x y z
N MET A 1 -21.33 -9.74 21.34
CA MET A 1 -20.76 -10.33 22.57
C MET A 1 -19.66 -11.35 22.23
N PHE A 2 -18.45 -10.90 21.88
CA PHE A 2 -17.36 -11.81 21.47
C PHE A 2 -15.98 -11.35 22.01
N ALA A 3 -15.93 -10.86 23.24
CA ALA A 3 -14.72 -10.28 23.85
C ALA A 3 -14.33 -10.90 25.21
N ARG A 4 -14.58 -12.19 25.43
CA ARG A 4 -14.33 -12.84 26.74
C ARG A 4 -13.78 -14.28 26.71
N ARG A 5 -12.95 -14.65 25.73
CA ARG A 5 -12.40 -16.02 25.71
C ARG A 5 -10.95 -16.21 25.23
N LEU A 6 -10.01 -15.36 25.64
CA LEU A 6 -8.57 -15.63 25.45
C LEU A 6 -7.70 -15.14 26.63
N ARG A 7 -8.13 -15.40 27.88
CA ARG A 7 -7.39 -15.01 29.09
C ARG A 7 -6.88 -16.19 29.94
N GLY A 8 -6.77 -17.38 29.34
CA GLY A 8 -6.58 -18.63 30.10
C GLY A 8 -5.51 -19.61 29.59
N LEU A 9 -4.52 -19.17 28.81
CA LEU A 9 -3.49 -20.07 28.25
C LEU A 9 -2.05 -19.61 28.45
N ASN A 10 -1.79 -18.66 29.35
CA ASN A 10 -0.46 -18.06 29.54
C ASN A 10 0.32 -18.60 30.76
N ARG A 11 0.05 -19.82 31.21
CA ARG A 11 0.70 -20.36 32.42
C ARG A 11 0.83 -21.88 32.37
N ARG A 12 1.48 -22.47 31.36
CA ARG A 12 1.88 -23.89 31.42
C ARG A 12 2.88 -24.38 30.37
N LEU A 13 3.91 -23.62 30.01
CA LEU A 13 5.08 -24.17 29.28
C LEU A 13 6.41 -23.51 29.70
N ARG A 14 6.68 -23.46 31.01
CA ARG A 14 8.08 -23.47 31.50
C ARG A 14 8.48 -24.93 31.63
N GLY A 15 9.17 -25.44 30.61
CA GLY A 15 9.72 -26.78 30.56
C GLY A 15 10.77 -26.86 29.47
N SER A 16 12.02 -26.71 29.90
CA SER A 16 13.27 -27.26 29.33
C SER A 16 13.45 -27.34 27.80
N GLY A 17 14.46 -26.62 27.31
CA GLY A 17 15.00 -26.76 25.95
C GLY A 17 15.07 -25.41 25.24
N ALA A 18 16.18 -24.69 25.41
CA ALA A 18 16.45 -23.52 24.59
C ALA A 18 16.57 -23.98 23.12
N PRO A 19 15.71 -23.51 22.19
CA PRO A 19 16.00 -23.65 20.78
C PRO A 19 17.25 -22.81 20.46
N PRO A 20 18.14 -23.26 19.56
CA PRO A 20 19.27 -22.43 19.15
C PRO A 20 18.72 -21.10 18.66
N SER A 21 19.15 -20.02 19.31
CA SER A 21 18.92 -18.67 18.85
C SER A 21 19.61 -18.56 17.49
N LEU A 22 18.85 -18.77 16.42
CA LEU A 22 19.16 -18.19 15.13
C LEU A 22 19.01 -16.69 15.33
N SER A 23 20.05 -16.07 15.87
CA SER A 23 20.38 -14.68 15.66
C SER A 23 20.64 -14.52 14.16
N HIS A 24 19.55 -14.57 13.39
CA HIS A 24 19.50 -14.01 12.07
C HIS A 24 19.41 -12.51 12.31
N THR A 25 20.58 -11.91 12.52
CA THR A 25 20.77 -10.49 12.26
C THR A 25 20.51 -10.34 10.75
N MET A 26 19.25 -10.33 10.33
CA MET A 26 18.90 -9.80 9.03
C MET A 26 19.30 -8.34 9.12
N GLY A 27 20.49 -8.03 8.56
CA GLY A 27 20.81 -6.67 8.20
C GLY A 27 19.57 -6.08 7.55
N ASN A 28 19.22 -4.87 7.98
CA ASN A 28 18.05 -4.16 7.48
C ASN A 28 17.95 -4.36 5.96
N ILE A 29 16.88 -5.02 5.48
CA ILE A 29 16.70 -5.42 4.07
C ILE A 29 16.86 -4.23 3.11
N HIS A 30 16.66 -3.02 3.62
CA HIS A 30 16.87 -1.76 2.89
C HIS A 30 18.34 -1.45 2.57
N ASP A 31 19.30 -2.09 3.25
CA ASP A 31 20.74 -1.85 3.09
C ASP A 31 21.41 -2.84 2.10
N ASP A 32 20.69 -3.89 1.68
CA ASP A 32 21.12 -4.83 0.63
C ASP A 32 20.21 -4.70 -0.62
N PRO A 33 20.70 -4.04 -1.69
CA PRO A 33 19.93 -3.88 -2.92
C PRO A 33 19.46 -5.20 -3.55
N ALA A 34 20.22 -6.29 -3.40
CA ALA A 34 19.86 -7.59 -3.96
C ALA A 34 18.72 -8.22 -3.15
N ALA A 35 18.79 -8.15 -1.81
CA ALA A 35 17.71 -8.62 -0.94
C ALA A 35 16.42 -7.82 -1.14
N LEU A 36 16.51 -6.50 -1.29
CA LEU A 36 15.35 -5.65 -1.59
C LEU A 36 14.72 -6.01 -2.93
N LYS A 37 15.54 -6.25 -3.97
CA LYS A 37 15.05 -6.66 -5.29
C LYS A 37 14.36 -8.02 -5.26
N ALA A 38 14.93 -9.00 -4.56
CA ALA A 38 14.33 -10.32 -4.39
C ALA A 38 12.97 -10.23 -3.71
N LEU A 39 12.85 -9.43 -2.64
CA LEU A 39 11.58 -9.21 -1.95
C LEU A 39 10.54 -8.55 -2.87
N GLN A 40 10.94 -7.55 -3.68
CA GLN A 40 10.05 -6.92 -4.64
C GLN A 40 9.55 -7.92 -5.69
N ASP A 41 10.42 -8.79 -6.19
CA ASP A 41 10.07 -9.82 -7.18
C ASP A 41 9.11 -10.86 -6.61
N ASP A 42 9.30 -11.26 -5.35
CA ASP A 42 8.41 -12.18 -4.65
C ASP A 42 7.02 -11.56 -4.45
N ILE A 43 6.96 -10.31 -3.99
CA ILE A 43 5.69 -9.57 -3.85
C ILE A 43 4.99 -9.44 -5.20
N TYR A 44 5.72 -9.10 -6.27
CA TYR A 44 5.17 -8.98 -7.60
C TYR A 44 4.62 -10.32 -8.10
N ARG A 45 5.41 -11.39 -7.98
CA ARG A 45 5.01 -12.75 -8.39
C ARG A 45 3.75 -13.20 -7.65
N GLU A 46 3.71 -13.00 -6.33
CA GLU A 46 2.55 -13.37 -5.52
C GLU A 46 1.30 -12.62 -5.98
N LYS A 47 1.39 -11.31 -6.20
CA LYS A 47 0.28 -10.49 -6.70
C LYS A 47 -0.24 -11.02 -8.05
N ILE A 48 0.64 -11.30 -9.00
CA ILE A 48 0.25 -11.84 -10.31
C ILE A 48 -0.43 -13.20 -10.19
N LEU A 49 0.13 -14.11 -9.38
CA LEU A 49 -0.44 -15.45 -9.18
C LEU A 49 -1.81 -15.38 -8.49
N ARG A 50 -2.00 -14.44 -7.57
CA ARG A 50 -3.30 -14.18 -6.93
C ARG A 50 -4.32 -13.65 -7.94
N SER A 51 -3.97 -12.61 -8.70
CA SER A 51 -4.87 -12.01 -9.70
C SER A 51 -5.32 -12.98 -10.79
N ARG A 52 -4.46 -13.95 -11.16
CA ARG A 52 -4.79 -15.01 -12.13
C ARG A 52 -5.87 -15.98 -11.63
N LYS A 53 -6.01 -16.14 -10.31
CA LYS A 53 -7.00 -17.04 -9.69
C LYS A 53 -8.35 -16.39 -9.46
N LEU A 54 -8.44 -15.06 -9.60
CA LEU A 54 -9.67 -14.30 -9.41
C LEU A 54 -10.59 -14.42 -10.63
N THR A 55 -11.90 -14.35 -10.40
CA THR A 55 -12.88 -14.11 -11.47
C THR A 55 -12.82 -12.66 -11.94
N VAL A 56 -13.54 -12.33 -13.01
CA VAL A 56 -13.60 -10.95 -13.51
C VAL A 56 -14.25 -10.02 -12.49
N GLU A 57 -15.30 -10.47 -11.82
CA GLU A 57 -16.05 -9.73 -10.81
C GLU A 57 -15.19 -9.44 -9.59
N GLN A 58 -14.39 -10.42 -9.15
CA GLN A 58 -13.45 -10.25 -8.05
C GLN A 58 -12.33 -9.27 -8.40
N ARG A 59 -11.78 -9.35 -9.62
CA ARG A 59 -10.80 -8.35 -10.09
C ARG A 59 -11.38 -6.94 -10.12
N LEU A 60 -12.64 -6.81 -10.56
CA LEU A 60 -13.32 -5.53 -10.58
C LEU A 60 -13.53 -4.97 -9.16
N ALA A 61 -13.91 -5.83 -8.22
CA ALA A 61 -14.04 -5.45 -6.81
C ALA A 61 -12.73 -4.93 -6.22
N ASP A 62 -11.61 -5.64 -6.46
CA ASP A 62 -10.28 -5.21 -6.02
C ASP A 62 -9.90 -3.84 -6.60
N VAL A 63 -10.22 -3.60 -7.88
CA VAL A 63 -9.98 -2.30 -8.52
C VAL A 63 -10.80 -1.19 -7.87
N PHE A 64 -12.06 -1.45 -7.56
CA PHE A 64 -12.89 -0.47 -6.84
C PHE A 64 -12.36 -0.20 -5.43
N GLU A 65 -11.94 -1.22 -4.70
CA GLU A 65 -11.36 -1.05 -3.36
C GLU A 65 -10.09 -0.19 -3.42
N LEU A 66 -9.17 -0.50 -4.33
CA LEU A 66 -7.94 0.26 -4.52
C LEU A 66 -8.24 1.71 -4.91
N SER A 67 -9.17 1.91 -5.85
CA SER A 67 -9.55 3.23 -6.32
C SER A 67 -10.19 4.06 -5.21
N ASN A 68 -11.09 3.46 -4.42
CA ASN A 68 -11.75 4.12 -3.30
C ASN A 68 -10.74 4.54 -2.23
N HIS A 69 -9.78 3.67 -1.91
CA HIS A 69 -8.71 4.01 -0.97
C HIS A 69 -7.89 5.21 -1.48
N GLN A 70 -7.50 5.20 -2.75
CA GLN A 70 -6.71 6.27 -3.34
C GLN A 70 -7.46 7.60 -3.39
N PHE A 71 -8.73 7.59 -3.82
CA PHE A 71 -9.57 8.78 -3.78
C PHE A 71 -9.82 9.28 -2.35
N GLY A 72 -9.94 8.38 -1.37
CA GLY A 72 -10.03 8.73 0.05
C GLY A 72 -8.78 9.46 0.56
N MET A 73 -7.58 8.99 0.20
CA MET A 73 -6.33 9.70 0.54
C MET A 73 -6.26 11.08 -0.12
N MET A 74 -6.65 11.18 -1.40
CA MET A 74 -6.69 12.45 -2.11
C MET A 74 -7.66 13.44 -1.46
N LEU A 75 -8.85 12.98 -1.08
CA LEU A 75 -9.83 13.78 -0.37
C LEU A 75 -9.26 14.28 0.97
N GLY A 76 -8.64 13.40 1.76
CA GLY A 76 -8.00 13.76 3.01
C GLY A 76 -6.92 14.83 2.82
N GLY A 77 -6.07 14.69 1.80
CA GLY A 77 -5.07 15.69 1.44
C GLY A 77 -5.67 17.03 0.99
N ALA A 78 -6.75 16.99 0.21
CA ALA A 78 -7.45 18.18 -0.28
C ALA A 78 -8.10 18.95 0.87
N MET A 79 -8.82 18.25 1.76
CA MET A 79 -9.45 18.83 2.93
C MET A 79 -8.42 19.40 3.91
N HIS A 80 -7.29 18.70 4.12
CA HIS A 80 -6.18 19.20 4.92
C HIS A 80 -5.59 20.49 4.34
N ARG A 81 -5.30 20.54 3.04
CA ARG A 81 -4.78 21.72 2.34
C ARG A 81 -5.72 22.92 2.44
N LEU A 82 -7.02 22.68 2.33
CA LEU A 82 -8.05 23.72 2.44
C LEU A 82 -8.34 24.14 3.89
N GLY A 83 -7.85 23.39 4.88
CA GLY A 83 -8.18 23.61 6.29
C GLY A 83 -9.67 23.41 6.60
N THR A 84 -10.35 22.54 5.87
CA THR A 84 -11.80 22.34 5.97
C THR A 84 -12.18 20.92 6.35
N ARG A 85 -13.39 20.76 6.89
CA ARG A 85 -14.06 19.46 7.09
C ARG A 85 -15.23 19.25 6.12
N ASP A 86 -15.50 20.21 5.24
CA ASP A 86 -16.50 20.06 4.18
C ASP A 86 -15.98 19.12 3.09
N GLU A 87 -16.52 17.90 3.05
CA GLU A 87 -16.19 16.91 2.03
C GLU A 87 -16.54 17.38 0.62
N ALA A 88 -17.63 18.14 0.44
CA ALA A 88 -18.00 18.65 -0.88
C ALA A 88 -16.95 19.65 -1.38
N ALA A 89 -16.40 20.49 -0.51
CA ALA A 89 -15.24 21.34 -0.84
C ALA A 89 -13.99 20.52 -1.17
N GLY A 90 -13.73 19.46 -0.40
CA GLY A 90 -12.63 18.54 -0.65
C GLY A 90 -12.71 17.88 -2.04
N TRP A 91 -13.88 17.34 -2.40
CA TRP A 91 -14.09 16.72 -3.71
C TRP A 91 -13.99 17.71 -4.88
N ARG A 92 -14.47 18.95 -4.70
CA ARG A 92 -14.23 20.02 -5.69
C ARG A 92 -12.75 20.26 -5.92
N GLU A 93 -11.94 20.24 -4.86
CA GLU A 93 -10.48 20.40 -4.99
C GLU A 93 -9.80 19.19 -5.65
N VAL A 94 -10.21 17.97 -5.30
CA VAL A 94 -9.74 16.75 -5.98
C VAL A 94 -10.04 16.82 -7.49
N ALA A 95 -11.24 17.26 -7.89
CA ALA A 95 -11.59 17.42 -9.30
C ALA A 95 -10.67 18.45 -10.01
N ARG A 96 -10.35 19.58 -9.35
CA ARG A 96 -9.39 20.56 -9.89
C ARG A 96 -7.99 19.98 -10.09
N TRP A 97 -7.54 19.09 -9.21
CA TRP A 97 -6.25 18.41 -9.37
C TRP A 97 -6.27 17.45 -10.57
N MET A 98 -7.35 16.69 -10.74
CA MET A 98 -7.51 15.81 -11.90
C MET A 98 -7.51 16.59 -13.21
N GLU A 99 -8.24 17.70 -13.29
CA GLU A 99 -8.24 18.57 -14.47
C GLU A 99 -6.84 19.15 -14.77
N ARG A 100 -6.04 19.42 -13.74
CA ARG A 100 -4.64 19.83 -13.94
C ARG A 100 -3.81 18.69 -14.53
N LEU A 101 -3.98 17.46 -14.04
CA LEU A 101 -3.29 16.29 -14.57
C LEU A 101 -3.68 16.01 -16.01
N ASP A 102 -4.97 16.11 -16.35
CA ASP A 102 -5.47 15.94 -17.71
C ASP A 102 -4.85 16.97 -18.66
N ARG A 103 -4.76 18.25 -18.25
CA ARG A 103 -4.08 19.28 -19.05
C ARG A 103 -2.60 19.00 -19.29
N VAL A 104 -1.88 18.53 -18.26
CA VAL A 104 -0.46 18.13 -18.40
C VAL A 104 -0.33 16.95 -19.36
N ARG A 105 -1.26 15.98 -19.31
CA ARG A 105 -1.33 14.86 -20.26
C ARG A 105 -1.54 15.34 -21.69
N GLU A 106 -2.53 16.18 -21.91
CA GLU A 106 -2.90 16.70 -23.23
C GLU A 106 -1.76 17.51 -23.86
N GLN A 107 -0.97 18.18 -23.04
CA GLN A 107 0.20 18.96 -23.49
C GLN A 107 1.44 18.08 -23.73
N GLY A 108 1.36 16.76 -23.53
CA GLY A 108 2.49 15.85 -23.69
C GLY A 108 3.63 16.10 -22.69
N LEU A 109 3.36 16.76 -21.57
CA LEU A 109 4.37 17.19 -20.59
C LEU A 109 4.68 16.11 -19.55
N TYR A 110 4.16 14.90 -19.72
CA TYR A 110 4.65 13.78 -18.92
C TYR A 110 6.08 13.45 -19.33
N VAL A 111 7.00 13.69 -18.40
CA VAL A 111 8.37 13.19 -18.49
C VAL A 111 8.28 11.66 -18.42
N THR A 112 8.33 10.99 -19.57
CA THR A 112 8.32 9.53 -19.68
C THR A 112 9.67 8.92 -19.36
N GLU A 113 10.73 9.73 -19.33
CA GLU A 113 12.11 9.31 -19.07
C GLU A 113 12.78 10.29 -18.12
N LYS A 114 13.35 9.81 -17.01
CA LYS A 114 14.20 10.64 -16.16
C LYS A 114 15.42 11.06 -17.01
N PRO A 115 15.70 12.37 -17.19
CA PRO A 115 16.88 12.79 -17.93
C PRO A 115 18.12 12.19 -17.23
N ALA A 116 19.00 11.57 -18.02
CA ALA A 116 20.29 11.13 -17.52
C ALA A 116 21.03 12.38 -17.02
N ASP A 117 21.38 12.38 -15.74
CA ASP A 117 22.06 13.49 -15.06
C ASP A 117 23.28 13.93 -15.91
N ARG A 118 23.37 15.24 -16.23
CA ARG A 118 24.54 15.87 -16.87
C ARG A 118 25.51 16.38 -15.84
#